data_AF-A0A947TRN8-F1
#
_entry.id   AF-A0A947TRN8-F1
#
_cell.length_a   1.000
_cell.length_b   1.000
_cell.length_c   1.000
_cell.angle_alpha   90.00
_cell.angle_beta   90.00
_cell.angle_gamma   90.00
#
_symmetry.space_group_name_H-M   'P 1'
#
loop_
_entity.id
_entity.type
_entity.pdbx_description
1 polymer ?
#
loop_
_entity_poly.entity_id
_entity_poly.type
_entity_poly.pdbx_seq_one_letter_code
_entity_poly.pdbx_strand_id
1 'polypeptide(L)'
;MNRWQPYKQQAGFIASYILYGIGLLAIVGAAYGRLNMSSEQGRAVQETVDDVANQLEVIRGKILLCGAVYPDGDHGQFGARRAYPAPSTVGNQGPVSNVECPGAPLGERLLANMPDGAPLPESPPDFDPWVYEHTELNGIRLRLNPRVADGASSTRTRLL
;
A
#
# COMPACT_ATOMS: atom_id res chain seq x y z
N MET A 1 -53.76 21.44 -62.39
CA MET A 1 -52.31 21.31 -62.68
C MET A 1 -51.56 21.58 -61.40
N ASN A 2 -51.08 20.54 -60.69
CA ASN A 2 -50.34 20.69 -59.43
C ASN A 2 -48.85 20.50 -59.69
N ARG A 3 -48.06 21.56 -59.51
CA ARG A 3 -46.59 21.55 -59.61
C ARG A 3 -46.00 21.22 -58.23
N TRP A 4 -45.36 20.05 -58.12
CA TRP A 4 -44.52 19.70 -56.98
C TRP A 4 -43.12 20.27 -57.21
N GLN A 5 -42.63 21.14 -56.32
CA GLN A 5 -41.25 21.61 -56.33
C GLN A 5 -40.36 20.68 -55.49
N PRO A 6 -39.15 20.31 -55.97
CA PRO A 6 -38.24 19.44 -55.23
C PRO A 6 -37.49 20.21 -54.14
N TYR A 7 -37.71 19.83 -52.88
CA TYR A 7 -36.96 20.28 -51.71
C TYR A 7 -35.57 19.61 -51.70
N LYS A 8 -34.59 20.13 -52.45
CA LYS A 8 -33.29 19.44 -52.65
C LYS A 8 -32.02 20.28 -52.49
N GLN A 9 -31.99 21.28 -51.61
CA GLN A 9 -30.73 21.98 -51.29
C GLN A 9 -30.49 22.38 -49.81
N GLN A 10 -31.45 22.24 -48.90
CA GLN A 10 -31.26 22.63 -47.48
C GLN A 10 -30.88 21.49 -46.53
N ALA A 11 -31.03 20.23 -46.93
CA ALA A 11 -30.75 19.07 -46.08
C ALA A 11 -29.25 18.88 -45.76
N GLY A 12 -28.35 19.25 -46.69
CA GLY A 12 -26.90 19.08 -46.50
C GLY A 12 -26.29 20.01 -45.45
N PHE A 13 -26.82 21.24 -45.34
CA PHE A 13 -26.36 22.19 -44.34
C PHE A 13 -26.76 21.73 -42.93
N ILE A 14 -28.03 21.36 -42.74
CA ILE A 14 -28.53 20.86 -41.45
C ILE A 14 -27.78 19.60 -40.99
N ALA A 15 -27.48 18.68 -41.92
CA ALA A 15 -26.69 17.49 -41.61
C ALA A 15 -25.28 17.83 -41.10
N SER A 16 -24.64 18.88 -41.63
CA SER A 16 -23.29 19.29 -41.20
C SER A 16 -23.26 19.80 -39.76
N TYR A 17 -24.29 20.56 -39.32
CA TYR A 17 -24.38 21.05 -37.94
C TYR A 17 -24.62 19.92 -36.94
N ILE A 18 -25.44 18.94 -37.31
CA ILE A 18 -25.69 17.77 -36.46
C ILE A 18 -24.40 16.95 -36.29
N LEU A 19 -23.66 16.71 -37.38
CA LEU A 19 -22.38 15.99 -37.32
C LEU A 19 -21.33 16.76 -36.53
N TYR A 20 -21.27 18.08 -36.67
CA TYR A 20 -20.37 18.92 -35.88
C TYR A 20 -20.71 18.88 -34.38
N GLY A 21 -22.00 18.91 -34.05
CA GLY A 21 -22.47 18.78 -32.66
C GLY A 21 -22.13 17.44 -32.04
N ILE A 22 -22.34 16.33 -32.76
CA ILE A 22 -21.97 14.98 -32.30
C ILE A 22 -20.44 14.87 -32.13
N GLY A 23 -19.67 15.43 -33.06
CA GLY A 23 -18.20 15.43 -32.99
C GLY A 23 -17.67 16.15 -31.75
N LEU A 24 -18.21 17.33 -31.43
CA LEU A 24 -17.84 18.07 -30.22
C LEU A 24 -18.21 17.32 -28.94
N LEU A 25 -19.40 16.73 -28.88
CA LEU A 25 -19.83 15.91 -27.73
C LEU A 25 -18.93 14.69 -27.51
N ALA A 26 -18.49 14.03 -28.59
CA ALA A 26 -17.59 12.89 -28.51
C ALA A 26 -16.20 13.27 -27.95
N ILE A 27 -15.66 14.42 -28.37
CA ILE A 27 -14.36 14.91 -27.88
C ILE A 27 -14.44 15.24 -26.38
N VAL A 28 -15.49 15.95 -25.96
CA VAL A 28 -15.70 16.28 -24.54
C VAL A 28 -15.91 15.02 -23.72
N GLY A 29 -16.72 14.07 -24.18
CA GLY A 29 -16.93 12.79 -23.50
C GLY A 29 -15.65 11.97 -23.34
N ALA A 30 -14.80 11.91 -24.36
CA ALA A 30 -13.51 11.22 -24.30
C ALA A 30 -12.53 11.90 -23.33
N ALA A 31 -12.50 13.23 -23.29
CA ALA A 31 -11.67 13.99 -22.36
C ALA A 31 -12.10 13.75 -20.90
N TYR A 32 -13.41 13.83 -20.61
CA TYR A 32 -13.96 13.53 -19.28
C TYR A 32 -13.72 12.08 -18.87
N GLY A 33 -13.87 11.12 -19.78
CA GLY A 33 -13.59 9.71 -19.50
C GLY A 33 -12.14 9.45 -19.08
N ARG A 34 -11.18 10.11 -19.73
CA ARG A 34 -9.75 10.00 -19.36
C ARG A 34 -9.43 10.65 -18.01
N LEU A 35 -10.03 11.80 -17.71
CA LEU A 35 -9.85 12.49 -16.43
C LEU A 35 -10.40 11.65 -15.26
N ASN A 36 -11.60 11.07 -15.41
CA ASN A 36 -12.19 10.20 -14.39
C ASN A 36 -11.36 8.93 -14.16
N MET A 37 -10.83 8.32 -15.22
CA MET A 37 -10.00 7.12 -15.06
C MET A 37 -8.69 7.42 -14.32
N SER A 38 -8.12 8.62 -14.53
CA SER A 38 -6.95 9.07 -13.78
C SER A 38 -7.23 9.39 -12.31
N SER A 39 -8.41 9.92 -11.98
CA SER A 39 -8.79 10.18 -10.59
C SER A 39 -9.05 8.89 -9.81
N GLU A 40 -9.69 7.90 -10.43
CA GLU A 40 -9.94 6.60 -9.79
C GLU A 40 -8.64 5.81 -9.56
N GLN A 41 -7.70 5.84 -10.51
CA GLN A 41 -6.37 5.24 -10.31
C GLN A 41 -5.59 5.95 -9.20
N GLY A 42 -5.65 7.29 -9.15
CA GLY A 42 -5.03 8.06 -8.07
C GLY A 42 -5.61 7.73 -6.70
N ARG A 43 -6.93 7.52 -6.62
CA ARG A 43 -7.62 7.17 -5.38
C ARG A 43 -7.22 5.80 -4.87
N ALA A 44 -7.18 4.79 -5.74
CA ALA A 44 -6.77 3.44 -5.37
C ALA A 44 -5.33 3.40 -4.85
N VAL A 45 -4.40 4.14 -5.48
CA VAL A 45 -3.01 4.24 -5.00
C VAL A 45 -2.95 4.93 -3.64
N GLN A 46 -3.74 5.99 -3.45
CA GLN A 46 -3.78 6.72 -2.18
C GLN A 46 -4.33 5.85 -1.05
N GLU A 47 -5.41 5.11 -1.30
CA GLU A 47 -6.00 4.15 -0.34
C GLU A 47 -4.96 3.10 0.08
N THR A 48 -4.16 2.55 -0.85
CA THR A 48 -3.08 1.61 -0.52
C THR A 48 -1.96 2.24 0.30
N VAL A 49 -1.57 3.49 0.00
CA VAL A 49 -0.53 4.20 0.76
C VAL A 49 -0.99 4.46 2.19
N ASP A 50 -2.25 4.89 2.36
CA ASP A 50 -2.84 5.16 3.66
C ASP A 50 -2.96 3.87 4.48
N ASP A 51 -3.35 2.75 3.85
CA ASP A 51 -3.37 1.44 4.49
C ASP A 51 -1.96 1.01 4.95
N VAL A 52 -0.96 1.04 4.06
CA VAL A 52 0.44 0.69 4.40
C VAL A 52 0.98 1.55 5.54
N ALA A 53 0.65 2.85 5.56
CA ALA A 53 1.05 3.74 6.65
C ALA A 53 0.41 3.36 7.98
N ASN A 54 -0.89 3.05 7.98
CA ASN A 54 -1.60 2.60 9.18
C ASN A 54 -1.04 1.27 9.70
N GLN A 55 -0.79 0.31 8.80
CA GLN A 55 -0.18 -0.97 9.16
C GLN A 55 1.21 -0.78 9.78
N LEU A 56 2.03 0.11 9.21
CA LEU A 56 3.36 0.41 9.71
C LEU A 56 3.33 0.98 11.15
N GLU A 57 2.41 1.90 11.43
CA GLU A 57 2.25 2.48 12.77
C GLU A 57 1.80 1.44 13.79
N VAL A 58 0.90 0.52 13.42
CA VAL A 58 0.50 -0.59 14.30
C VAL A 58 1.69 -1.51 14.62
N ILE A 59 2.45 -1.92 13.60
CA ILE A 59 3.63 -2.80 13.79
C ILE A 59 4.68 -2.08 14.65
N ARG A 60 4.93 -0.80 14.38
CA ARG A 60 5.86 0.02 15.16
C ARG A 60 5.42 0.14 16.61
N GLY A 61 4.15 0.42 16.85
CA GLY A 61 3.58 0.49 18.19
C GLY A 61 3.81 -0.79 18.98
N LYS A 62 3.56 -1.95 18.34
CA LYS A 62 3.84 -3.27 18.94
C LYS A 62 5.31 -3.49 19.28
N ILE A 63 6.23 -3.11 18.38
CA ILE A 63 7.68 -3.24 18.60
C ILE A 63 8.13 -2.40 19.81
N LEU A 64 7.64 -1.15 19.89
CA LEU A 64 7.95 -0.26 21.01
C LEU A 64 7.32 -0.78 22.30
N LEU A 65 6.09 -1.28 22.25
CA LEU A 65 5.42 -1.87 23.39
C LEU A 65 6.17 -3.10 23.91
N CYS A 66 6.67 -3.95 23.02
CA CYS A 66 7.49 -5.09 23.38
C CYS A 66 8.70 -4.67 24.22
N GLY A 67 9.46 -3.67 23.76
CA GLY A 67 10.60 -3.13 24.53
C GLY A 67 10.20 -2.46 25.85
N ALA A 68 9.00 -1.89 25.93
CA ALA A 68 8.50 -1.27 27.15
C ALA A 68 8.00 -2.30 28.19
N VAL A 69 7.38 -3.38 27.74
CA VAL A 69 6.81 -4.45 28.60
C VAL A 69 7.90 -5.41 29.07
N TYR A 70 8.95 -5.61 28.27
CA TYR A 70 10.05 -6.53 28.55
C TYR A 70 11.41 -5.80 28.63
N PRO A 71 11.57 -4.81 29.54
CA PRO A 71 12.75 -3.93 29.57
C PRO A 71 14.05 -4.64 29.90
N ASP A 72 13.97 -5.75 30.65
CA ASP A 72 15.11 -6.56 31.08
C ASP A 72 15.34 -7.78 30.18
N GLY A 73 14.53 -7.94 29.13
CA GLY A 73 14.64 -9.06 28.22
C GLY A 73 15.89 -9.01 27.35
N ASP A 74 16.43 -10.18 27.02
CA ASP A 74 17.57 -10.32 26.12
C ASP A 74 17.42 -11.55 25.22
N HIS A 75 17.49 -11.34 23.91
CA HIS A 75 17.51 -12.41 22.90
C HIS A 75 18.93 -12.94 22.60
N GLY A 76 19.97 -12.39 23.22
CA GLY A 76 21.37 -12.79 23.03
C GLY A 76 21.98 -12.39 21.68
N GLN A 77 21.25 -11.60 20.87
CA GLN A 77 21.60 -11.32 19.47
C GLN A 77 21.92 -9.84 19.18
N PHE A 78 21.48 -8.90 20.04
CA PHE A 78 21.63 -7.45 19.80
C PHE A 78 22.05 -6.71 21.07
N GLY A 79 23.34 -6.45 21.23
CA GLY A 79 23.91 -5.99 22.50
C GLY A 79 23.39 -4.63 22.98
N ALA A 80 23.10 -3.70 22.06
CA ALA A 80 22.65 -2.34 22.36
C ALA A 80 21.11 -2.20 22.52
N ARG A 81 20.34 -3.20 22.09
CA ARG A 81 18.86 -3.15 22.02
C ARG A 81 18.23 -4.49 22.41
N ARG A 82 18.71 -5.06 23.51
CA ARG A 82 18.33 -6.40 24.00
C ARG A 82 16.83 -6.56 24.28
N ALA A 83 16.22 -5.51 24.81
CA ALA A 83 14.80 -5.45 25.14
C ALA A 83 13.88 -5.41 23.91
N TYR A 84 14.43 -5.08 22.73
CA TYR A 84 13.64 -5.05 21.50
C TYR A 84 13.47 -6.45 20.94
N PRO A 85 12.36 -6.69 20.22
CA PRO A 85 12.07 -8.02 19.71
C PRO A 85 13.10 -8.50 18.68
N ALA A 86 13.17 -9.82 18.52
CA ALA A 86 14.03 -10.49 17.56
C ALA A 86 13.22 -11.49 16.70
N PRO A 87 13.68 -11.82 15.48
CA PRO A 87 13.15 -12.99 14.78
C PRO A 87 13.34 -14.25 15.63
N SER A 88 12.35 -15.15 15.64
CA SER A 88 12.43 -16.43 16.36
C SER A 88 13.47 -17.39 15.78
N THR A 89 13.85 -17.18 14.52
CA THR A 89 14.92 -17.92 13.85
C THR A 89 16.29 -17.26 14.07
N VAL A 90 17.35 -18.06 14.08
CA VAL A 90 18.73 -17.57 14.15
C VAL A 90 19.01 -16.56 13.03
N GLY A 91 19.25 -15.30 13.39
CA GLY A 91 19.54 -14.25 12.44
C GLY A 91 18.95 -12.90 12.83
N ASN A 92 19.24 -11.90 12.00
CA ASN A 92 18.81 -10.52 12.19
C ASN A 92 17.57 -10.14 11.38
N GLN A 93 16.99 -11.07 10.62
CA GLN A 93 15.90 -10.79 9.70
C GLN A 93 14.87 -11.94 9.68
N GLY A 94 13.58 -11.60 9.60
CA GLY A 94 12.50 -12.57 9.46
C GLY A 94 11.14 -11.91 9.24
N PRO A 95 10.08 -12.67 8.91
CA PRO A 95 8.73 -12.11 8.79
C PRO A 95 8.24 -11.60 10.15
N VAL A 96 7.53 -10.47 10.16
CA VAL A 96 6.98 -9.84 11.38
C VAL A 96 6.08 -10.79 12.18
N SER A 97 5.41 -11.73 11.50
CA SER A 97 4.60 -12.77 12.15
C SER A 97 5.38 -13.69 13.09
N ASN A 98 6.69 -13.84 12.85
CA ASN A 98 7.59 -14.74 13.59
C ASN A 98 8.58 -13.95 14.47
N VAL A 99 8.28 -12.69 14.73
CA VAL A 99 9.07 -11.85 15.62
C VAL A 99 8.57 -12.06 17.05
N GLU A 100 9.49 -12.26 17.98
CA GLU A 100 9.23 -12.57 19.37
C GLU A 100 9.81 -11.50 20.29
N CYS A 101 9.15 -11.31 21.43
CA CYS A 101 9.62 -10.49 22.53
C CYS A 101 10.53 -11.31 23.45
N PRO A 102 11.53 -10.67 24.10
CA PRO A 102 12.59 -11.36 24.84
C PRO A 102 12.15 -11.98 26.16
N GLY A 103 10.88 -11.85 26.50
CA GLY A 103 10.24 -12.68 27.51
C GLY A 103 10.55 -12.35 28.97
N ALA A 104 11.62 -11.64 29.33
CA ALA A 104 11.80 -11.26 30.74
C ALA A 104 10.99 -9.99 31.08
N PRO A 105 10.13 -9.99 32.12
CA PRO A 105 9.90 -11.06 33.10
C PRO A 105 8.69 -11.99 32.83
N LEU A 106 7.87 -11.74 31.80
CA LEU A 106 6.54 -12.37 31.63
C LEU A 106 6.47 -13.65 30.76
N GLY A 107 7.60 -14.17 30.31
CA GLY A 107 7.71 -15.23 29.30
C GLY A 107 7.74 -14.71 27.85
N GLU A 108 8.50 -15.41 27.00
CA GLU A 108 8.61 -15.12 25.55
C GLU A 108 7.25 -15.18 24.87
N ARG A 109 7.06 -14.30 23.89
CA ARG A 109 5.77 -14.16 23.22
C ARG A 109 5.95 -13.57 21.83
N LEU A 110 5.22 -14.12 20.87
CA LEU A 110 5.14 -13.55 19.53
C LEU A 110 4.57 -12.13 19.58
N LEU A 111 5.12 -11.23 18.77
CA LEU A 111 4.65 -9.87 18.60
C LEU A 111 3.16 -9.82 18.22
N ALA A 112 2.70 -10.82 17.46
CA ALA A 112 1.31 -11.04 17.08
C ALA A 112 0.36 -11.20 18.29
N ASN A 113 0.87 -11.77 19.38
CA ASN A 113 0.10 -12.20 20.54
C ASN A 113 0.25 -11.24 21.73
N MET A 114 0.81 -10.05 21.51
CA MET A 114 0.95 -9.02 22.54
C MET A 114 -0.42 -8.61 23.11
N PRO A 115 -0.48 -8.23 24.41
CA PRO A 115 -1.74 -7.87 25.08
C PRO A 115 -2.15 -6.41 24.82
N ASP A 116 -2.08 -5.97 23.57
CA ASP A 116 -2.46 -4.61 23.15
C ASP A 116 -3.85 -4.53 22.51
N GLY A 117 -4.53 -5.68 22.37
CA GLY A 117 -5.90 -5.76 21.83
C GLY A 117 -6.01 -5.51 20.33
N ALA A 118 -4.89 -5.26 19.64
CA ALA A 118 -4.84 -5.11 18.19
C ALA A 118 -4.14 -6.33 17.58
N PRO A 119 -4.72 -7.03 16.59
CA PRO A 119 -3.98 -8.05 15.86
C PRO A 119 -2.86 -7.40 15.01
N LEU A 120 -1.87 -8.19 14.59
CA LEU A 120 -0.98 -7.73 13.52
C LEU A 120 -1.79 -7.55 12.24
N PRO A 121 -1.58 -6.45 11.49
CA PRO A 121 -2.25 -6.26 10.22
C PRO A 121 -1.78 -7.32 9.22
N GLU A 122 -2.71 -7.78 8.38
CA GLU A 122 -2.38 -8.60 7.23
C GLU A 122 -1.72 -7.72 6.16
N SER A 123 -0.64 -8.20 5.54
CA SER A 123 0.01 -7.47 4.45
C SER A 123 -0.96 -7.25 3.29
N PRO A 124 -0.93 -6.09 2.62
CA PRO A 124 -1.83 -5.84 1.50
C PRO A 124 -1.60 -6.87 0.38
N PRO A 125 -2.63 -7.21 -0.42
CA PRO A 125 -2.60 -8.35 -1.34
C PRO A 125 -1.48 -8.28 -2.39
N ASP A 126 -1.08 -7.07 -2.77
CA ASP A 126 -0.02 -6.80 -3.76
C ASP A 126 1.40 -6.85 -3.17
N PHE A 127 1.55 -7.22 -1.90
CA PHE A 127 2.83 -7.22 -1.20
C PHE A 127 3.11 -8.56 -0.48
N ASP A 128 4.40 -8.85 -0.35
CA ASP A 128 4.86 -9.93 0.51
C ASP A 128 4.63 -9.59 1.99
N PRO A 129 4.62 -10.61 2.87
CA PRO A 129 4.57 -10.38 4.30
C PRO A 129 5.61 -9.36 4.77
N TRP A 130 5.25 -8.51 5.73
CA TRP A 130 6.17 -7.57 6.34
C TRP A 130 7.42 -8.29 6.87
N VAL A 131 8.60 -7.77 6.52
CA VAL A 131 9.89 -8.30 6.97
C VAL A 131 10.47 -7.37 8.02
N TYR A 132 10.78 -7.94 9.17
CA TYR A 132 11.51 -7.32 10.27
C TYR A 132 13.00 -7.56 10.10
N GLU A 133 13.80 -6.53 10.31
CA GLU A 133 15.26 -6.60 10.35
C GLU A 133 15.75 -5.81 11.56
N HIS A 134 16.61 -6.40 12.39
CA HIS A 134 17.20 -5.74 13.55
C HIS A 134 18.72 -5.90 13.49
N THR A 135 19.43 -4.80 13.30
CA THR A 135 20.90 -4.80 13.28
C THR A 135 21.45 -3.90 14.35
N GLU A 136 22.63 -4.22 14.89
CA GLU A 136 23.27 -3.37 15.91
C GLU A 136 23.61 -1.98 15.37
N LEU A 137 23.95 -1.87 14.07
CA LEU A 137 24.36 -0.62 13.43
C LEU A 137 23.20 0.24 12.92
N ASN A 138 22.18 -0.37 12.31
CA ASN A 138 21.07 0.35 11.67
C ASN A 138 19.77 0.32 12.48
N GLY A 139 19.77 -0.32 13.66
CA GLY A 139 18.58 -0.48 14.49
C GLY A 139 17.55 -1.39 13.83
N ILE A 140 16.27 -1.07 14.07
CA ILE A 140 15.13 -1.84 13.60
C ILE A 140 14.62 -1.24 12.29
N ARG A 141 14.43 -2.09 11.29
CA ARG A 141 13.90 -1.76 9.98
C ARG A 141 12.73 -2.68 9.64
N LEU A 142 11.69 -2.10 9.08
CA LEU A 142 10.56 -2.81 8.50
C LEU A 142 10.62 -2.67 6.98
N ARG A 143 10.44 -3.78 6.28
CA ARG A 143 10.46 -3.83 4.82
C ARG A 143 9.16 -4.46 4.32
N LEU A 144 8.59 -3.83 3.30
CA LEU A 144 7.47 -4.34 2.54
C LEU A 144 7.92 -4.45 1.09
N ASN A 145 7.88 -5.66 0.52
CA ASN A 145 8.29 -5.88 -0.86
C ASN A 145 7.04 -6.07 -1.72
N PRO A 146 6.90 -5.37 -2.86
CA PRO A 146 5.80 -5.60 -3.77
C PRO A 146 5.91 -7.00 -4.39
N ARG A 147 4.78 -7.71 -4.48
CA ARG A 147 4.63 -8.92 -5.30
C ARG A 147 4.61 -8.48 -6.75
N VAL A 148 5.77 -8.47 -7.37
CA VAL A 148 5.85 -8.18 -8.80
C VAL A 148 5.31 -9.41 -9.53
N ALA A 149 4.04 -9.38 -9.97
CA ALA A 149 3.59 -10.26 -11.03
C ALA A 149 4.35 -9.82 -12.29
N ASP A 150 5.35 -10.62 -12.69
CA ASP A 150 6.16 -10.48 -13.92
C ASP A 150 6.04 -9.14 -14.65
N GLY A 151 6.86 -8.15 -14.25
CA GLY A 151 7.18 -7.01 -15.11
C GLY A 151 6.78 -5.61 -14.65
N ALA A 152 7.14 -5.18 -13.44
CA ALA A 152 7.51 -3.77 -13.18
C ALA A 152 8.19 -3.64 -11.80
N SER A 153 9.51 -3.85 -11.77
CA SER A 153 10.34 -3.42 -10.64
C SER A 153 10.39 -1.89 -10.61
N SER A 154 9.81 -1.27 -9.58
CA SER A 154 10.29 0.03 -9.11
C SER A 154 10.45 -0.03 -7.60
N THR A 155 11.59 -0.57 -7.16
CA THR A 155 12.07 -0.42 -5.80
C THR A 155 12.28 1.07 -5.51
N ARG A 156 11.27 1.75 -4.95
CA ARG A 156 11.43 3.08 -4.37
C ARG A 156 11.98 2.94 -2.95
N THR A 157 13.29 3.01 -2.82
CA THR A 157 13.95 3.15 -1.53
C THR A 157 13.73 4.57 -1.01
N ARG A 158 12.97 4.75 0.07
CA ARG A 158 12.95 6.01 0.82
C ARG A 158 13.84 5.84 2.04
N LEU A 159 14.94 6.59 2.08
CA LEU A 159 15.78 6.73 3.27
C LEU A 159 15.07 7.67 4.25
N LEU A 160 15.03 7.25 5.53
CA LEU A 160 14.64 8.09 6.67
C LEU A 160 15.81 9.02 7.03
#